data_AF-A0A1A3TZL2-F1
#
_entry.id   AF-A0A1A3TZL2-F1
#
_cell.length_a   1.000
_cell.length_b   1.000
_cell.length_c   1.000
_cell.angle_alpha   90.00
_cell.angle_beta   90.00
_cell.angle_gamma   90.00
#
_symmetry.space_group_name_H-M   'P 1'
#
loop_
_entity.id
_entity.type
_entity.pdbx_description
1 polymer ?
#
loop_
_entity_poly.entity_id
_entity_poly.type
_entity_poly.pdbx_seq_one_letter_code
_entity_poly.pdbx_strand_id
1 'polypeptide(L)'
;MRAASWEYLKISGEDWSRLADTWESAFAEVRNASVRPGGTVWEGSAAHGMQERTAADAVKVRTPADQLRVAAEIARRCCGRQETNKQSVLNAVNAAVRGGFNVDDDYTLTDTLPYYGSTAERDAREQAADGHASAIRTLLFASKADHGANPLGRQRVGR
;
A
#
# COMPACT_ATOMS: atom_id res chain seq x y z
N MET A 1 4.78 -3.51 18.31
CA MET A 1 3.80 -3.14 17.24
C MET A 1 3.35 -1.67 17.21
N ARG A 2 3.34 -0.94 18.34
CA ARG A 2 2.81 0.45 18.37
C ARG A 2 3.53 1.46 17.46
N ALA A 3 4.78 1.19 17.06
CA ALA A 3 5.59 2.06 16.22
C ALA A 3 5.53 1.75 14.71
N ALA A 4 4.80 0.72 14.27
CA ALA A 4 4.70 0.41 12.84
C ALA A 4 3.86 1.48 12.11
N SER A 5 4.48 2.10 11.11
CA SER A 5 3.90 3.13 10.25
C SER A 5 4.22 2.82 8.78
N TRP A 6 3.25 3.06 7.90
CA TRP A 6 3.38 2.91 6.45
C TRP A 6 3.25 4.25 5.72
N GLU A 7 3.50 5.36 6.43
CA GLU A 7 3.40 6.71 5.84
C GLU A 7 4.30 6.86 4.61
N TYR A 8 5.43 6.16 4.57
CA TYR A 8 6.32 6.14 3.39
C TYR A 8 5.63 5.61 2.12
N LEU A 9 4.68 4.66 2.22
CA LEU A 9 3.90 4.17 1.09
C LEU A 9 2.90 5.22 0.62
N LYS A 10 2.29 5.94 1.56
CA LYS A 10 1.37 7.03 1.26
C LYS A 10 2.10 8.17 0.54
N ILE A 11 3.24 8.61 1.08
CA ILE A 11 4.10 9.63 0.48
C ILE A 11 4.56 9.20 -0.92
N SER A 12 5.10 7.98 -1.07
CA SER A 12 5.50 7.45 -2.37
C SER A 12 4.34 7.44 -3.38
N GLY A 13 3.13 7.09 -2.93
CA GLY A 13 1.95 7.11 -3.78
C GLY A 13 1.57 8.52 -4.25
N GLU A 14 1.67 9.53 -3.38
CA GLU A 14 1.46 10.93 -3.76
C GLU A 14 2.54 11.41 -4.73
N ASP A 15 3.81 11.05 -4.49
CA ASP A 15 4.95 11.44 -5.32
C ASP A 15 4.87 10.87 -6.73
N TRP A 16 4.50 9.60 -6.89
CA TRP A 16 4.35 8.98 -8.21
C TRP A 16 3.16 9.56 -8.99
N SER A 17 2.04 9.83 -8.33
CA SER A 17 0.92 10.53 -8.96
C SER A 17 1.34 11.93 -9.44
N ARG A 18 2.05 12.69 -8.59
CA ARG A 18 2.55 14.03 -8.95
C ARG A 18 3.55 13.97 -10.11
N LEU A 19 4.42 12.96 -10.12
CA LEU A 19 5.41 12.77 -11.19
C LEU A 19 4.73 12.48 -12.53
N ALA A 20 3.67 11.66 -12.55
CA ALA A 20 2.88 11.39 -13.75
C ALA A 20 2.28 12.68 -14.33
N ASP A 21 1.64 13.50 -13.49
CA ASP A 21 1.01 14.75 -13.91
C ASP A 21 2.06 15.77 -14.37
N THR A 22 3.22 15.81 -13.72
CA THR A 22 4.36 16.67 -14.10
C THR A 22 4.88 16.30 -15.49
N TRP A 23 5.04 15.01 -15.78
CA TRP A 23 5.51 14.55 -17.09
C TRP A 23 4.51 14.88 -18.19
N GLU A 24 3.23 14.54 -18.02
CA GLU A 24 2.24 14.85 -19.04
C GLU A 24 2.12 16.36 -19.30
N SER A 25 2.16 17.17 -18.25
CA SER A 25 2.12 18.63 -18.36
C SER A 25 3.33 19.17 -19.12
N ALA A 26 4.55 18.74 -18.77
CA ALA A 26 5.77 19.22 -19.43
C ALA A 26 5.80 18.89 -20.93
N PHE A 27 5.39 17.68 -21.33
CA PHE A 27 5.33 17.32 -22.75
C PHE A 27 4.20 18.04 -23.49
N ALA A 28 3.06 18.29 -22.83
CA ALA A 28 1.98 19.10 -23.40
C ALA A 28 2.42 20.56 -23.60
N GLU A 29 3.14 21.14 -22.64
CA GLU A 29 3.72 22.49 -22.74
C GLU A 29 4.67 22.60 -23.93
N VAL A 30 5.62 21.66 -24.07
CA VAL A 30 6.56 21.65 -25.21
C VAL A 30 5.82 21.52 -26.55
N ARG A 31 4.82 20.64 -26.62
CA ARG A 31 3.96 20.51 -27.82
C ARG A 31 3.25 21.82 -28.14
N ASN A 32 2.65 22.48 -27.16
CA ASN A 32 1.92 23.72 -27.38
C ASN A 32 2.85 24.87 -27.78
N ALA A 33 4.03 24.95 -27.15
CA ALA A 33 5.06 25.93 -27.50
C ALA A 33 5.61 25.75 -28.92
N SER A 34 5.59 24.52 -29.46
CA SER A 34 6.06 24.25 -30.84
C SER A 34 5.24 24.94 -31.94
N VAL A 35 3.99 25.33 -31.66
CA VAL A 35 3.12 26.02 -32.62
C VAL A 35 3.48 27.51 -32.71
N ARG A 36 3.85 28.11 -31.57
CA ARG A 36 4.13 29.54 -31.44
C ARG A 36 5.39 29.82 -30.60
N PRO A 37 6.57 29.38 -31.05
CA PRO A 37 7.81 29.71 -30.36
C PRO A 37 8.00 31.23 -30.33
N GLY A 38 8.05 31.82 -29.12
CA GLY A 38 8.15 33.27 -28.95
C GLY A 38 6.86 34.06 -29.26
N GLY A 39 5.71 33.39 -29.38
CA GLY A 39 4.40 34.04 -29.54
C GLY A 39 3.91 34.24 -30.98
N THR A 40 4.78 34.02 -31.98
CA THR A 40 4.42 34.08 -33.41
C THR A 40 4.25 32.67 -33.96
N VAL A 41 3.25 32.46 -34.83
CA VAL A 41 3.05 31.16 -35.49
C VAL A 41 4.31 30.82 -36.29
N TRP A 42 4.85 29.63 -36.04
CA TRP A 42 5.99 29.11 -36.77
C TRP A 42 5.51 28.12 -37.84
N GLU A 43 5.91 28.35 -39.08
CA GLU A 43 5.44 27.62 -40.26
C GLU A 43 6.61 27.06 -41.08
N GLY A 44 6.28 26.25 -42.09
CA GLY A 44 7.24 25.59 -42.97
C GLY A 44 7.58 24.16 -42.53
N SER A 45 8.41 23.48 -43.33
CA SER A 45 8.74 22.06 -43.14
C SER A 45 9.41 21.76 -41.79
N ALA A 46 10.26 22.66 -41.31
CA ALA A 46 10.90 22.54 -40.00
C ALA A 46 9.88 22.65 -38.84
N ALA A 47 8.92 23.57 -38.96
CA ALA A 47 7.84 23.72 -37.98
C ALA A 47 6.96 22.47 -37.92
N HIS A 48 6.57 21.95 -39.10
CA HIS A 48 5.80 20.71 -39.20
C HIS A 48 6.53 19.53 -38.54
N GLY A 49 7.81 19.32 -38.86
CA GLY A 49 8.60 18.24 -38.26
C GLY A 49 8.73 18.35 -36.72
N MET A 50 8.88 19.56 -36.18
CA MET A 50 8.90 19.78 -34.73
C MET A 50 7.53 19.49 -34.08
N GLN A 51 6.45 19.96 -34.71
CA GLN A 51 5.08 19.76 -34.21
C GLN A 51 4.70 18.27 -34.23
N GLU A 52 5.04 17.54 -35.28
CA GLU A 52 4.84 16.09 -35.36
C GLU A 52 5.63 15.36 -34.28
N ARG A 53 6.92 15.70 -34.11
CA ARG A 53 7.78 15.06 -33.12
C ARG A 53 7.28 15.29 -31.70
N THR A 54 6.95 16.53 -31.34
CA THR A 54 6.46 16.86 -29.99
C THR A 54 5.08 16.26 -29.72
N ALA A 55 4.22 16.13 -30.74
CA ALA A 55 2.97 15.39 -30.62
C ALA A 55 3.21 13.89 -30.37
N ALA A 56 4.14 13.27 -31.08
CA ALA A 56 4.50 11.87 -30.88
C ALA A 56 5.11 11.63 -29.49
N ASP A 57 5.97 12.53 -29.01
CA ASP A 57 6.59 12.43 -27.70
C ASP A 57 5.57 12.60 -26.56
N ALA A 58 4.58 13.50 -26.71
CA ALA A 58 3.46 13.62 -25.78
C ALA A 58 2.54 12.39 -25.75
N VAL A 59 2.49 11.59 -26.81
CA VAL A 59 1.80 10.28 -26.78
C VAL A 59 2.66 9.24 -26.06
N LYS A 60 3.97 9.20 -26.33
CA LYS A 60 4.90 8.23 -25.71
C LYS A 60 4.97 8.36 -24.19
N VAL A 61 4.89 9.58 -23.64
CA VAL A 61 5.00 9.80 -22.19
C VAL A 61 3.79 9.27 -21.40
N ARG A 62 2.65 9.03 -22.05
CA ARG A 62 1.43 8.54 -21.38
C ARG A 62 1.62 7.16 -20.76
N THR A 63 2.27 6.24 -21.47
CA THR A 63 2.49 4.88 -20.96
C THR A 63 3.27 4.86 -19.64
N PRO A 64 4.44 5.52 -19.51
CA PRO A 64 5.14 5.55 -18.23
C PRO A 64 4.44 6.42 -17.17
N ALA A 65 3.68 7.47 -17.56
CA ALA A 65 2.82 8.20 -16.63
C ALA A 65 1.70 7.30 -16.04
N ASP A 66 1.08 6.45 -16.85
CA ASP A 66 0.10 5.46 -16.40
C ASP A 66 0.72 4.42 -15.47
N GLN A 67 1.96 3.98 -15.75
CA GLN A 67 2.69 3.09 -14.84
C GLN A 67 2.93 3.72 -13.47
N LEU A 68 3.26 5.01 -13.42
CA LEU A 68 3.39 5.76 -12.16
C LEU A 68 2.06 5.83 -11.41
N ARG A 69 0.93 6.03 -12.12
CA ARG A 69 -0.41 6.01 -11.50
C ARG A 69 -0.77 4.63 -10.94
N VAL A 70 -0.45 3.56 -11.66
CA VAL A 70 -0.63 2.18 -11.19
C VAL A 70 0.21 1.93 -9.94
N ALA A 71 1.48 2.34 -9.94
CA ALA A 71 2.36 2.22 -8.78
C ALA A 71 1.78 2.98 -7.58
N ALA A 72 1.27 4.20 -7.80
CA ALA A 72 0.66 5.02 -6.77
C ALA A 72 -0.57 4.35 -6.14
N GLU A 73 -1.42 3.74 -6.97
CA GLU A 73 -2.57 2.98 -6.50
C GLU A 73 -2.16 1.75 -5.68
N ILE A 74 -1.16 1.00 -6.14
CA ILE A 74 -0.62 -0.15 -5.41
C ILE A 74 -0.10 0.30 -4.02
N ALA A 75 0.66 1.40 -3.95
CA ALA A 75 1.18 1.91 -2.68
C ALA A 75 0.06 2.29 -1.71
N ARG A 76 -0.98 3.00 -2.17
CA ARG A 76 -2.15 3.34 -1.35
C ARG A 76 -2.90 2.10 -0.86
N ARG A 77 -3.13 1.13 -1.75
CA ARG A 77 -3.80 -0.15 -1.39
C ARG A 77 -2.98 -0.93 -0.36
N CYS A 78 -1.67 -1.00 -0.52
CA CYS A 78 -0.78 -1.66 0.44
C CYS A 78 -0.79 -0.95 1.79
N CYS A 79 -0.73 0.39 1.82
CA CYS A 79 -0.83 1.17 3.06
C CYS A 79 -2.14 0.86 3.81
N GLY A 80 -3.29 0.91 3.12
CA GLY A 80 -4.58 0.61 3.72
C GLY A 80 -4.71 -0.82 4.24
N ARG A 81 -4.21 -1.80 3.48
CA ARG A 81 -4.20 -3.22 3.90
C ARG A 81 -3.38 -3.41 5.17
N GLN A 82 -2.20 -2.79 5.24
CA GLN A 82 -1.33 -2.91 6.40
C GLN A 82 -1.92 -2.24 7.66
N GLU A 83 -2.55 -1.08 7.52
CA GLU A 83 -3.22 -0.43 8.66
C GLU A 83 -4.42 -1.27 9.15
N THR A 84 -5.15 -1.90 8.23
CA THR A 84 -6.26 -2.82 8.56
C THR A 84 -5.75 -4.06 9.29
N ASN A 85 -4.66 -4.66 8.82
CA ASN A 85 -4.02 -5.81 9.47
C ASN A 85 -3.55 -5.48 10.89
N LYS A 86 -2.88 -4.33 11.07
CA LYS A 86 -2.47 -3.82 12.37
C LYS A 86 -3.67 -3.64 13.30
N GLN A 87 -4.73 -2.99 12.83
CA GLN A 87 -5.93 -2.78 13.64
C GLN A 87 -6.60 -4.11 14.02
N SER A 88 -6.59 -5.09 13.12
CA SER A 88 -7.15 -6.42 13.38
C SER A 88 -6.39 -7.14 14.51
N VAL A 89 -5.05 -7.10 14.48
CA VAL A 89 -4.21 -7.66 15.56
C VAL A 89 -4.47 -6.93 16.87
N LEU A 90 -4.50 -5.60 16.88
CA LEU A 90 -4.77 -4.81 18.08
C LEU A 90 -6.17 -5.10 18.66
N ASN A 91 -7.17 -5.27 17.80
CA ASN A 91 -8.52 -5.64 18.22
C ASN A 91 -8.57 -7.04 18.85
N ALA A 92 -7.84 -8.02 18.29
CA ALA A 92 -7.75 -9.36 18.85
C ALA A 92 -7.03 -9.37 20.22
N VAL A 93 -5.94 -8.62 20.36
CA VAL A 93 -5.25 -8.41 21.64
C VAL A 93 -6.20 -7.77 22.67
N ASN A 94 -6.90 -6.70 22.29
CA ASN A 94 -7.86 -6.05 23.18
C ASN A 94 -9.02 -6.97 23.56
N ALA A 95 -9.45 -7.88 22.68
CA ALA A 95 -10.46 -8.88 22.99
C ALA A 95 -9.96 -9.89 24.05
N ALA A 96 -8.71 -10.36 23.93
CA ALA A 96 -8.09 -11.22 24.95
C ALA A 96 -7.97 -10.50 26.30
N VAL A 97 -7.52 -9.24 26.30
CA VAL A 97 -7.43 -8.42 27.52
C VAL A 97 -8.80 -8.24 28.19
N ARG A 98 -9.84 -7.92 27.41
CA ARG A 98 -11.22 -7.88 27.95
C ARG A 98 -11.73 -9.23 28.44
N GLY A 99 -11.20 -10.34 27.91
CA GLY A 99 -11.44 -11.69 28.39
C GLY A 99 -10.77 -12.03 29.72
N GLY A 100 -9.98 -11.09 30.29
CA GLY A 100 -9.26 -11.28 31.54
C GLY A 100 -7.94 -12.02 31.36
N PHE A 101 -7.27 -11.83 30.23
CA PHE A 101 -5.93 -12.37 29.98
C PHE A 101 -4.91 -11.24 29.84
N ASN A 102 -3.72 -11.43 30.39
CA ASN A 102 -2.54 -10.64 30.03
C ASN A 102 -1.94 -11.21 28.75
N VAL A 103 -1.57 -10.33 27.82
CA VAL A 103 -0.91 -10.68 26.57
C VAL A 103 0.52 -10.17 26.64
N ASP A 104 1.51 -11.07 26.58
CA ASP A 104 2.93 -10.72 26.57
C ASP A 104 3.39 -10.31 25.15
N ASP A 105 4.62 -9.81 25.02
CA ASP A 105 5.21 -9.31 23.78
C ASP A 105 5.34 -10.40 22.69
N ASP A 106 5.47 -11.67 23.10
CA ASP A 106 5.48 -12.83 22.22
C ASP A 106 4.07 -13.35 21.87
N TYR A 107 3.03 -12.63 22.32
CA TYR A 107 1.62 -12.97 22.17
C TYR A 107 1.20 -14.25 22.91
N THR A 108 1.96 -14.67 23.91
CA THR A 108 1.49 -15.63 24.90
C THR A 108 0.42 -15.00 25.79
N LEU A 109 -0.55 -15.83 26.22
CA LEU A 109 -1.65 -15.40 27.07
C LEU A 109 -1.51 -16.03 28.45
N THR A 110 -1.62 -15.20 29.48
CA THR A 110 -1.68 -15.64 30.88
C THR A 110 -3.01 -15.20 31.48
N ASP A 111 -3.72 -16.10 32.15
CA ASP A 111 -4.95 -15.76 32.85
C ASP A 111 -4.65 -14.77 34.00
N THR A 112 -5.53 -13.80 34.20
CA THR A 112 -5.43 -12.84 35.31
C THR A 112 -6.08 -13.35 36.60
N LEU A 113 -6.86 -14.44 36.53
CA LEU A 113 -7.48 -15.02 37.71
C LEU A 113 -6.43 -15.63 38.65
N PRO A 114 -6.46 -15.27 39.95
CA PRO A 114 -5.49 -15.80 40.92
C PRO A 114 -5.83 -17.22 41.40
N TYR A 115 -7.08 -17.67 41.24
CA TYR A 115 -7.54 -19.00 41.62
C TYR A 115 -8.72 -19.45 40.76
N TYR A 116 -8.93 -20.76 40.68
CA TYR A 116 -10.05 -21.40 40.00
C TYR A 116 -10.96 -22.10 41.01
N GLY A 117 -12.27 -21.98 40.85
CA GLY A 117 -13.26 -22.65 41.71
C GLY A 117 -13.45 -24.14 41.38
N SER A 118 -13.00 -24.58 40.21
CA SER A 118 -13.02 -25.98 39.79
C SER A 118 -12.01 -26.29 38.69
N THR A 119 -11.75 -27.57 38.44
CA THR A 119 -10.97 -28.01 37.27
C THR A 119 -11.66 -27.65 35.96
N ALA A 120 -12.98 -27.81 35.88
CA ALA A 120 -13.76 -27.47 34.68
C ALA A 120 -13.67 -25.97 34.34
N GLU A 121 -13.64 -25.09 35.34
CA GLU A 121 -13.43 -23.66 35.13
C GLU A 121 -12.02 -23.38 34.59
N ARG A 122 -10.99 -23.99 35.19
CA ARG A 122 -9.61 -23.88 34.71
C ARG A 122 -9.49 -24.33 33.26
N ASP A 123 -10.03 -25.49 32.92
CA ASP A 123 -9.98 -26.06 31.56
C ASP A 123 -10.69 -25.13 30.55
N ALA A 124 -11.84 -24.56 30.92
CA ALA A 124 -12.55 -23.60 30.08
C ALA A 124 -11.76 -22.31 29.84
N ARG A 125 -11.03 -21.83 30.86
CA ARG A 125 -10.16 -20.65 30.76
C ARG A 125 -8.94 -20.93 29.89
N GLU A 126 -8.33 -22.09 30.03
CA GLU A 126 -7.21 -22.55 29.18
C GLU A 126 -7.63 -22.64 27.72
N GLN A 127 -8.79 -23.24 27.43
CA GLN A 127 -9.34 -23.31 26.09
C GLN A 127 -9.63 -21.92 25.49
N ALA A 128 -10.13 -20.98 26.30
CA ALA A 128 -10.34 -19.60 25.87
C ALA A 128 -9.02 -18.88 25.56
N ALA A 129 -8.00 -19.06 26.38
CA ALA A 129 -6.65 -18.52 26.14
C ALA A 129 -6.08 -19.05 24.81
N ASP A 130 -6.16 -20.36 24.56
CA ASP A 130 -5.71 -20.98 23.31
C ASP A 130 -6.46 -20.44 22.09
N GLY A 131 -7.77 -20.24 22.21
CA GLY A 131 -8.60 -19.64 21.16
C GLY A 131 -8.13 -18.22 20.80
N HIS A 132 -7.91 -17.37 21.80
CA HIS A 132 -7.39 -16.02 21.58
C HIS A 132 -5.97 -16.02 21.01
N ALA A 133 -5.07 -16.86 21.54
CA ALA A 133 -3.70 -16.99 21.06
C ALA A 133 -3.65 -17.47 19.60
N SER A 134 -4.51 -18.41 19.22
CA SER A 134 -4.64 -18.89 17.84
C SER A 134 -5.14 -17.80 16.89
N ALA A 135 -6.14 -17.03 17.30
CA ALA A 135 -6.68 -15.92 16.51
C ALA A 135 -5.61 -14.84 16.26
N ILE A 136 -4.87 -14.44 17.29
CA ILE A 136 -3.77 -13.47 17.17
C ILE A 136 -2.69 -14.00 16.21
N ARG A 137 -2.23 -15.24 16.39
CA ARG A 137 -1.22 -15.85 15.50
C ARG A 137 -1.68 -15.90 14.05
N THR A 138 -2.92 -16.26 13.78
CA THR A 138 -3.48 -16.31 12.42
C THR A 138 -3.40 -14.95 11.73
N LEU A 139 -3.78 -13.88 12.44
CA LEU A 139 -3.70 -12.51 11.91
C LEU A 139 -2.25 -12.06 11.69
N LEU A 140 -1.32 -12.45 12.56
CA LEU A 140 0.11 -12.18 12.38
C LEU A 140 0.67 -12.88 11.14
N PHE A 141 0.28 -14.12 10.88
CA PHE A 141 0.69 -14.83 9.66
C PHE A 141 0.12 -14.18 8.40
N ALA A 142 -1.15 -13.76 8.42
CA ALA A 142 -1.76 -13.04 7.30
C ALA A 142 -1.02 -11.71 7.01
N SER A 143 -0.70 -10.94 8.05
CA SER A 143 0.09 -9.71 7.93
C SER A 143 1.48 -9.96 7.33
N LYS A 144 2.17 -11.03 7.74
CA LYS A 144 3.48 -11.42 7.18
C LYS A 144 3.40 -11.86 5.72
N ALA A 145 2.37 -12.61 5.33
CA ALA A 145 2.18 -13.04 3.94
C ALA A 145 1.98 -11.83 3.01
N ASP A 146 1.27 -10.81 3.46
CA ASP A 146 1.08 -9.55 2.73
C ASP A 146 2.38 -8.74 2.54
N HIS A 147 3.40 -8.95 3.40
CA HIS A 147 4.72 -8.37 3.23
C HIS A 147 5.56 -9.10 2.17
N GLY A 148 5.32 -10.39 1.92
CA GLY A 148 6.09 -11.21 0.97
C GLY A 148 5.53 -11.25 -0.46
N ALA A 149 4.26 -10.84 -0.66
CA ALA A 149 3.63 -10.81 -1.97
C ALA A 149 4.15 -9.62 -2.81
N ASN A 150 5.18 -9.89 -3.62
CA ASN A 150 5.70 -9.00 -4.65
C ASN A 150 4.58 -8.44 -5.55
N PRO A 151 4.32 -7.12 -5.58
CA PRO A 151 3.27 -6.53 -6.40
C PRO A 151 3.59 -6.51 -7.92
N LEU A 152 4.76 -6.98 -8.35
CA LEU A 152 5.19 -6.97 -9.76
C LEU A 152 5.16 -8.35 -10.44
N GLY A 153 4.64 -9.38 -9.78
CA GLY A 153 4.77 -10.77 -10.19
C GLY A 153 3.67 -11.32 -11.13
N ARG A 154 3.25 -10.62 -12.20
CA ARG A 154 2.54 -11.27 -13.33
C ARG A 154 2.42 -10.39 -14.58
N GLN A 155 3.52 -10.14 -15.27
CA GLN A 155 3.46 -9.95 -16.73
C GLN A 155 4.21 -11.10 -17.40
N ARG A 156 3.47 -12.18 -17.70
CA ARG A 156 3.86 -13.07 -18.79
C ARG A 156 3.65 -12.28 -20.08
N VAL A 157 4.71 -11.66 -20.57
CA VAL A 157 4.75 -11.20 -21.97
C VAL A 157 4.93 -12.46 -22.82
N GLY A 158 3.89 -12.78 -23.58
CA GLY A 158 3.94 -13.83 -24.61
C GLY A 158 5.03 -13.51 -25.62
N ARG A 159 5.69 -14.57 -26.10
CA ARG A 159 6.48 -14.53 -27.34
C ARG A 159 5.59 -14.21 -28.53
#